data_AF-A0A929YLY1-F1
#
_entry.id   AF-A0A929YLY1-F1
#
_cell.length_a   1.000
_cell.length_b   1.000
_cell.length_c   1.000
_cell.angle_alpha   90.00
_cell.angle_beta   90.00
_cell.angle_gamma   90.00
#
_symmetry.space_group_name_H-M   'P 1'
#
loop_
_entity.id
_entity.type
_entity.pdbx_description
1 polymer ?
#
loop_
_entity_poly.entity_id
_entity_poly.type
_entity_poly.pdbx_seq_one_letter_code
_entity_poly.pdbx_strand_id
1 'polypeptide(L)'
;MTLQQKNGVRPQHIIMTGLIIVVLGTTIPLFFINPLSAIGFSIIIGLALLLVGYILYSINTVRKRGFKTIKWLIAPVIVAIICGGGLYFYHAYQQSVKDKIYSVNDKINMPGFEIEVTTAKSDKIPLDTKGINLNSRKDCTQVSADKKHDCDWYNWPRRNAQNYINEYYRATINYQIIAQEPIQGQDIKIEIVPDSGRKIETDINNSETDTFSFLWPLGYEIGNSELQYTPSPRSDLGGLINKGITRKGMISADLKKSEEVFDIVIKYRDETRIVRINKQHI
;
A
#
# COMPACT_ATOMS: atom_id res chain seq x y z
N MET A 1 -71.61 -20.86 -16.47
CA MET A 1 -71.02 -19.57 -16.05
C MET A 1 -69.67 -19.83 -15.42
N THR A 2 -68.71 -19.00 -15.78
CA THR A 2 -67.26 -19.15 -15.73
C THR A 2 -66.61 -18.60 -14.45
N LEU A 3 -65.46 -19.21 -14.11
CA LEU A 3 -64.19 -18.64 -13.61
C LEU A 3 -64.11 -18.04 -12.19
N GLN A 4 -63.17 -18.58 -11.39
CA GLN A 4 -61.94 -17.92 -10.83
C GLN A 4 -61.41 -18.71 -9.61
N GLN A 5 -60.12 -18.95 -9.35
CA GLN A 5 -58.85 -18.69 -10.05
C GLN A 5 -57.78 -19.57 -9.34
N LYS A 6 -57.15 -20.53 -10.04
CA LYS A 6 -56.10 -21.40 -9.46
C LYS A 6 -54.71 -20.86 -9.83
N ASN A 7 -54.38 -19.67 -9.32
CA ASN A 7 -53.09 -19.01 -9.57
C ASN A 7 -52.03 -19.42 -8.54
N GLY A 8 -51.87 -20.72 -8.32
CA GLY A 8 -50.72 -21.23 -7.56
C GLY A 8 -49.51 -21.31 -8.48
N VAL A 9 -48.50 -20.46 -8.27
CA VAL A 9 -47.23 -20.51 -9.00
C VAL A 9 -46.64 -21.91 -8.84
N ARG A 10 -46.50 -22.65 -9.95
CA ARG A 10 -45.92 -23.99 -9.91
C ARG A 10 -44.44 -23.87 -9.49
N PRO A 11 -43.92 -24.73 -8.60
CA PRO A 11 -42.54 -24.61 -8.12
C PRO A 11 -41.48 -24.62 -9.24
N GLN A 12 -41.81 -25.28 -10.36
CA GLN A 12 -41.00 -25.32 -11.58
C GLN A 12 -40.78 -23.91 -12.18
N HIS A 13 -41.76 -23.02 -12.06
CA HIS A 13 -41.63 -21.64 -12.51
C HIS A 13 -40.70 -20.84 -11.60
N ILE A 14 -40.76 -21.04 -10.27
CA ILE A 14 -39.85 -20.36 -9.33
C ILE A 14 -38.39 -20.79 -9.56
N ILE A 15 -38.16 -22.09 -9.81
CA ILE A 15 -36.83 -22.62 -10.14
C ILE A 15 -36.33 -22.03 -11.47
N MET A 16 -37.16 -22.02 -12.51
CA MET A 16 -36.82 -21.40 -13.80
C MET A 16 -36.52 -19.90 -13.66
N THR A 17 -37.31 -19.16 -12.88
CA THR A 17 -37.07 -17.73 -12.64
C THR A 17 -35.77 -17.50 -11.87
N GLY A 18 -35.46 -18.30 -10.85
CA GLY A 18 -34.18 -18.24 -10.14
C GLY A 18 -32.98 -18.53 -11.04
N LEU A 19 -33.09 -19.53 -11.92
CA LEU A 19 -32.05 -19.89 -12.89
C LEU A 19 -31.85 -18.78 -13.93
N ILE A 20 -32.94 -18.18 -14.42
CA ILE A 20 -32.90 -17.04 -15.34
C ILE A 20 -32.25 -15.82 -14.67
N ILE A 21 -32.51 -15.55 -13.39
CA ILE A 21 -31.89 -14.44 -12.66
C ILE A 21 -30.39 -14.68 -12.45
N VAL A 22 -29.96 -15.91 -12.17
CA VAL A 22 -28.52 -16.26 -12.07
C VAL A 22 -27.83 -16.11 -13.43
N VAL A 23 -28.47 -16.56 -14.52
CA VAL A 23 -27.90 -16.47 -15.88
C VAL A 23 -27.86 -15.01 -16.37
N LEU A 24 -28.92 -14.23 -16.16
CA LEU A 24 -28.95 -12.80 -16.51
C LEU A 24 -28.00 -11.98 -15.63
N GLY A 25 -27.90 -12.29 -14.33
CA GLY A 25 -26.99 -11.65 -13.39
C GLY A 25 -25.51 -11.87 -13.69
N THR A 26 -25.17 -13.00 -14.32
CA THR A 26 -23.81 -13.33 -14.77
C THR A 26 -23.48 -12.84 -16.18
N THR A 27 -24.48 -12.59 -17.04
CA THR A 27 -24.29 -12.19 -18.45
C THR A 27 -24.46 -10.69 -18.72
N ILE A 28 -25.27 -9.97 -17.93
CA ILE A 28 -25.54 -8.53 -18.08
C ILE A 28 -24.51 -7.55 -17.44
N PRO A 29 -23.52 -7.92 -16.59
CA PRO A 29 -22.69 -6.91 -15.91
C PRO A 29 -21.79 -6.06 -16.81
N LEU A 30 -21.73 -6.33 -18.11
CA LEU A 30 -20.95 -5.57 -19.09
C LEU A 30 -21.38 -4.10 -19.22
N PHE A 31 -22.50 -3.66 -18.62
CA PHE A 31 -23.06 -2.31 -18.78
C PHE A 31 -23.11 -1.44 -17.51
N PHE A 32 -22.57 -1.87 -16.35
CA PHE A 32 -22.68 -1.10 -15.09
C PHE A 32 -21.33 -0.60 -14.54
N ILE A 33 -21.36 0.59 -13.93
CA ILE A 33 -20.23 1.42 -13.47
C ILE A 33 -19.41 0.77 -12.33
N ASN A 34 -19.93 -0.28 -11.68
CA ASN A 34 -19.18 -1.11 -10.74
C ASN A 34 -19.67 -2.57 -10.83
N PRO A 35 -19.11 -3.39 -11.74
CA PRO A 35 -19.65 -4.71 -12.07
C PRO A 35 -19.61 -5.69 -10.87
N LEU A 36 -18.64 -5.53 -9.95
CA LEU A 36 -18.41 -6.46 -8.84
C LEU A 36 -19.53 -6.49 -7.78
N SER A 37 -20.12 -5.34 -7.41
CA SER A 37 -21.18 -5.31 -6.40
C SER A 37 -22.52 -5.80 -6.95
N ALA A 38 -22.81 -5.48 -8.21
CA ALA A 38 -24.02 -5.92 -8.91
C ALA A 38 -24.00 -7.44 -9.20
N ILE A 39 -22.83 -7.99 -9.59
CA ILE A 39 -22.62 -9.43 -9.76
C ILE A 39 -22.86 -10.16 -8.44
N GLY A 40 -22.23 -9.70 -7.35
CA GLY A 40 -22.37 -10.32 -6.02
C GLY A 40 -23.82 -10.35 -5.54
N PHE A 41 -24.54 -9.23 -5.64
CA PHE A 41 -25.96 -9.17 -5.25
C PHE A 41 -26.85 -10.05 -6.12
N SER A 42 -26.64 -10.09 -7.44
CA SER A 42 -27.44 -10.93 -8.33
C SER A 42 -27.23 -12.43 -8.09
N ILE A 43 -25.99 -12.84 -7.78
CA ILE A 43 -25.65 -14.22 -7.42
C ILE A 43 -26.29 -14.60 -6.09
N ILE A 44 -26.22 -13.74 -5.07
CA ILE A 44 -26.82 -14.01 -3.75
C ILE A 44 -28.34 -14.11 -3.84
N ILE A 45 -29.00 -13.16 -4.52
CA ILE A 45 -30.45 -13.17 -4.71
C ILE A 45 -30.89 -14.36 -5.56
N GLY A 46 -30.16 -14.65 -6.64
CA GLY A 46 -30.42 -15.79 -7.51
C GLY A 46 -30.28 -17.14 -6.79
N LEU A 47 -29.22 -17.30 -5.99
CA LEU A 47 -29.04 -18.49 -5.15
C LEU A 47 -30.12 -18.61 -4.07
N ALA A 48 -30.51 -17.51 -3.44
CA ALA A 48 -31.59 -17.50 -2.44
C ALA A 48 -32.95 -17.91 -3.06
N LEU A 49 -33.28 -17.39 -4.24
CA LEU A 49 -34.49 -17.77 -4.97
C LEU A 49 -34.47 -19.22 -5.44
N LEU A 50 -33.31 -19.72 -5.89
CA LEU A 50 -33.12 -21.14 -6.19
C LEU A 50 -33.31 -22.02 -4.95
N LEU A 51 -32.79 -21.60 -3.79
CA LEU A 51 -32.96 -22.31 -2.52
C LEU A 51 -34.43 -22.36 -2.08
N VAL A 52 -35.16 -21.24 -2.18
CA VAL A 52 -36.59 -21.16 -1.86
C VAL A 52 -37.42 -22.01 -2.82
N GLY A 53 -37.18 -21.90 -4.13
CA GLY A 53 -37.83 -22.75 -5.14
C GLY A 53 -37.55 -24.23 -4.92
N TYR A 54 -36.32 -24.56 -4.50
CA TYR A 54 -35.88 -25.91 -4.17
C TYR A 54 -36.56 -26.47 -2.91
N ILE A 55 -36.69 -25.69 -1.84
CA ILE A 55 -37.42 -26.07 -0.62
C ILE A 55 -38.89 -26.37 -0.95
N LEU A 56 -39.55 -25.48 -1.71
CA LEU A 56 -40.95 -25.67 -2.11
C LEU A 56 -41.14 -26.92 -3.00
N TYR A 57 -40.21 -27.18 -3.92
CA TYR A 57 -40.28 -28.34 -4.81
C TYR A 57 -39.96 -29.65 -4.08
N SER A 58 -38.96 -29.68 -3.21
CA SER A 58 -38.58 -30.87 -2.43
C SER A 58 -39.69 -31.30 -1.47
N ILE A 59 -40.32 -30.36 -0.74
CA ILE A 59 -41.51 -30.64 0.09
C ILE A 59 -42.62 -31.30 -0.73
N ASN A 60 -42.89 -30.79 -1.94
CA ASN A 60 -43.95 -31.31 -2.80
C ASN A 60 -43.61 -32.68 -3.42
N THR A 61 -42.32 -32.97 -3.64
CA THR A 61 -41.83 -34.22 -4.24
C THR A 61 -41.73 -35.35 -3.21
N VAL A 62 -41.25 -35.05 -1.99
CA VAL A 62 -41.28 -35.99 -0.83
C VAL A 62 -42.70 -36.48 -0.60
N ARG A 63 -43.67 -35.56 -0.62
CA ARG A 63 -45.09 -35.84 -0.39
C ARG A 63 -45.72 -36.75 -1.45
N LYS A 64 -45.17 -36.83 -2.66
CA LYS A 64 -45.74 -37.57 -3.80
C LYS A 64 -45.02 -38.85 -4.20
N ARG A 65 -43.69 -38.95 -4.03
CA ARG A 65 -42.89 -40.06 -4.62
C ARG A 65 -41.85 -40.69 -3.69
N GLY A 66 -41.73 -40.22 -2.45
CA GLY A 66 -40.77 -40.74 -1.46
C GLY A 66 -39.31 -40.35 -1.72
N PHE A 67 -38.46 -40.50 -0.70
CA PHE A 67 -37.10 -39.93 -0.61
C PHE A 67 -36.09 -40.34 -1.69
N LYS A 68 -36.33 -41.41 -2.46
CA LYS A 68 -35.34 -41.96 -3.42
C LYS A 68 -35.04 -41.04 -4.62
N THR A 69 -35.92 -40.10 -4.97
CA THR A 69 -35.73 -39.20 -6.13
C THR A 69 -35.00 -37.90 -5.82
N ILE A 70 -34.70 -37.61 -4.55
CA ILE A 70 -34.12 -36.32 -4.12
C ILE A 70 -32.60 -36.24 -4.35
N LYS A 71 -31.88 -37.38 -4.34
CA LYS A 71 -30.41 -37.41 -4.43
C LYS A 71 -29.85 -36.77 -5.70
N TRP A 72 -30.54 -36.92 -6.84
CA TRP A 72 -30.07 -36.39 -8.13
C TRP A 72 -30.34 -34.89 -8.34
N LEU A 73 -31.18 -34.28 -7.49
CA LEU A 73 -31.52 -32.85 -7.57
C LEU A 73 -30.68 -31.97 -6.64
N ILE A 74 -30.13 -32.54 -5.57
CA ILE A 74 -29.27 -31.82 -4.60
C ILE A 74 -27.91 -31.49 -5.21
N ALA A 75 -27.33 -32.42 -5.99
CA ALA A 75 -25.97 -32.32 -6.51
C ALA A 75 -25.68 -31.00 -7.28
N PRO A 76 -26.47 -30.58 -8.28
CA PRO A 76 -26.16 -29.37 -9.05
C PRO A 76 -26.31 -28.07 -8.24
N VAL A 77 -27.22 -28.01 -7.26
CA VAL A 77 -27.39 -26.82 -6.39
C VAL A 77 -26.20 -26.67 -5.45
N ILE A 78 -25.72 -27.77 -4.87
CA ILE A 78 -24.52 -27.76 -4.03
C ILE A 78 -23.29 -27.35 -4.87
N VAL A 79 -23.14 -27.88 -6.07
CA VAL A 79 -22.04 -27.51 -6.98
C VAL A 79 -22.10 -26.02 -7.32
N ALA A 80 -23.28 -25.47 -7.63
CA ALA A 80 -23.43 -24.04 -7.93
C ALA A 80 -23.09 -23.14 -6.73
N ILE A 81 -23.49 -23.53 -5.51
CA ILE A 81 -23.16 -22.79 -4.27
C ILE A 81 -21.66 -22.87 -3.97
N ILE A 82 -21.04 -24.04 -4.11
CA ILE A 82 -19.61 -24.22 -3.87
C ILE A 82 -18.78 -23.45 -4.89
N CYS A 83 -19.12 -23.52 -6.18
CA CYS A 83 -18.41 -22.82 -7.24
C CYS A 83 -18.61 -21.29 -7.14
N GLY A 84 -19.86 -20.83 -6.97
CA GLY A 84 -20.17 -19.40 -6.88
C GLY A 84 -19.63 -18.75 -5.60
N GLY A 85 -19.84 -19.40 -4.46
CA GLY A 85 -19.29 -18.96 -3.18
C GLY A 85 -17.76 -19.01 -3.17
N GLY A 86 -17.17 -20.09 -3.67
CA GLY A 86 -15.72 -20.28 -3.75
C GLY A 86 -15.02 -19.19 -4.54
N LEU A 87 -15.56 -18.79 -5.70
CA LEU A 87 -15.01 -17.70 -6.50
C LEU A 87 -15.09 -16.33 -5.78
N TYR A 88 -16.23 -16.04 -5.14
CA TYR A 88 -16.38 -14.80 -4.37
C TYR A 88 -15.39 -14.73 -3.19
N PHE A 89 -15.31 -15.80 -2.38
CA PHE A 89 -14.37 -15.86 -1.26
C PHE A 89 -12.92 -15.80 -1.72
N TYR A 90 -12.59 -16.44 -2.85
CA TYR A 90 -11.26 -16.35 -3.44
C TYR A 90 -10.92 -14.91 -3.82
N HIS A 91 -11.81 -14.19 -4.51
CA HIS A 91 -11.56 -12.79 -4.86
C HIS A 91 -11.47 -11.87 -3.64
N ALA A 92 -12.38 -12.02 -2.67
CA ALA A 92 -12.34 -11.24 -1.43
C ALA A 92 -11.04 -11.51 -0.64
N TYR A 93 -10.58 -12.76 -0.62
CA TYR A 93 -9.31 -13.14 -0.03
C TYR A 93 -8.13 -12.49 -0.76
N GLN A 94 -8.07 -12.57 -2.09
CA GLN A 94 -7.02 -11.92 -2.87
C GLN A 94 -6.97 -10.40 -2.63
N GLN A 95 -8.13 -9.75 -2.52
CA GLN A 95 -8.21 -8.34 -2.19
C GLN A 95 -7.69 -8.06 -0.78
N SER A 96 -8.10 -8.86 0.22
CA SER A 96 -7.60 -8.71 1.59
C SER A 96 -6.09 -8.88 1.72
N VAL A 97 -5.49 -9.74 0.88
CA VAL A 97 -4.03 -9.93 0.82
C VAL A 97 -3.35 -8.71 0.20
N LYS A 98 -3.94 -8.10 -0.84
CA LYS A 98 -3.42 -6.88 -1.46
C LYS A 98 -3.49 -5.67 -0.53
N ASP A 99 -4.56 -5.57 0.25
CA ASP A 99 -4.80 -4.44 1.17
C ASP A 99 -4.14 -4.65 2.55
N LYS A 100 -3.42 -5.76 2.74
CA LYS A 100 -2.72 -6.05 4.00
C LYS A 100 -1.60 -5.03 4.24
N ILE A 101 -1.65 -4.39 5.41
CA ILE A 101 -0.54 -3.60 5.95
C ILE A 101 0.32 -4.51 6.82
N TYR A 102 1.62 -4.52 6.57
CA TYR A 102 2.60 -5.36 7.23
C TYR A 102 3.33 -4.59 8.34
N SER A 103 3.91 -5.33 9.28
CA SER A 103 4.77 -4.80 10.34
C SER A 103 6.25 -5.11 10.09
N VAL A 104 7.13 -4.51 10.87
CA VAL A 104 8.57 -4.87 10.88
C VAL A 104 8.72 -6.35 11.23
N ASN A 105 9.64 -7.04 10.56
CA ASN A 105 9.90 -8.48 10.60
C ASN A 105 8.81 -9.37 9.99
N ASP A 106 7.74 -8.79 9.44
CA ASP A 106 6.83 -9.59 8.62
C ASP A 106 7.51 -9.95 7.29
N LYS A 107 7.37 -11.21 6.90
CA LYS A 107 7.75 -11.70 5.58
C LYS A 107 6.68 -11.34 4.55
N ILE A 108 7.09 -10.61 3.53
CA ILE A 108 6.22 -10.10 2.48
C ILE A 108 6.54 -10.83 1.19
N ASN A 109 5.59 -11.64 0.74
CA ASN A 109 5.71 -12.35 -0.52
C ASN A 109 5.37 -11.41 -1.69
N MET A 110 6.32 -11.30 -2.61
CA MET A 110 6.21 -10.60 -3.89
C MET A 110 6.44 -11.60 -5.03
N PRO A 111 6.02 -11.31 -6.27
CA PRO A 111 6.28 -12.18 -7.40
C PRO A 111 7.79 -12.42 -7.61
N GLY A 112 8.26 -13.64 -7.32
CA GLY A 112 9.66 -14.06 -7.52
C GLY A 112 10.61 -13.74 -6.35
N PHE A 113 10.15 -13.12 -5.26
CA PHE A 113 10.98 -12.87 -4.08
C PHE A 113 10.18 -12.65 -2.79
N GLU A 114 10.85 -12.82 -1.66
CA GLU A 114 10.36 -12.40 -0.36
C GLU A 114 11.13 -11.15 0.08
N ILE A 115 10.46 -10.18 0.69
CA ILE A 115 11.10 -9.03 1.31
C ILE A 115 10.67 -8.93 2.77
N GLU A 116 11.62 -8.55 3.61
CA GLU A 116 11.41 -8.34 5.03
C GLU A 116 12.08 -7.03 5.44
N VAL A 117 11.31 -6.16 6.11
CA VAL A 117 11.87 -5.00 6.81
C VAL A 117 12.41 -5.50 8.14
N THR A 118 13.73 -5.56 8.28
CA THR A 118 14.40 -6.21 9.42
C THR A 118 14.56 -5.29 10.62
N THR A 119 14.85 -4.02 10.37
CA THR A 119 15.01 -3.04 11.45
C THR A 119 14.56 -1.67 10.97
N ALA A 120 14.00 -0.91 11.89
CA ALA A 120 13.69 0.49 11.73
C ALA A 120 14.24 1.22 12.95
N LYS A 121 14.91 2.35 12.73
CA LYS A 121 15.56 3.14 13.79
C LYS A 121 15.31 4.63 13.58
N SER A 122 15.19 5.35 14.69
CA SER A 122 15.20 6.82 14.70
C SER A 122 16.58 7.36 15.10
N ASP A 123 17.30 7.93 14.15
CA ASP A 123 18.62 8.55 14.33
C ASP A 123 18.54 10.09 14.30
N LYS A 124 19.58 10.74 14.81
CA LYS A 124 19.78 12.18 14.57
C LYS A 124 20.14 12.42 13.10
N ILE A 125 19.71 13.57 12.57
CA ILE A 125 20.07 14.04 11.24
C ILE A 125 21.62 14.09 11.10
N PRO A 126 22.24 13.29 10.21
CA PRO A 126 23.69 13.25 10.04
C PRO A 126 24.16 14.40 9.13
N LEU A 127 23.94 15.64 9.54
CA LEU A 127 24.47 16.80 8.84
C LEU A 127 25.98 16.91 9.10
N ASP A 128 26.78 16.65 8.07
CA ASP A 128 28.21 16.98 8.11
C ASP A 128 28.35 18.50 8.07
N THR A 129 28.77 19.10 9.19
CA THR A 129 28.94 20.55 9.25
C THR A 129 30.28 21.01 8.66
N LYS A 130 31.12 20.12 8.11
CA LYS A 130 32.46 20.41 7.56
C LYS A 130 33.29 21.32 8.50
N GLY A 131 33.26 21.04 9.79
CA GLY A 131 33.97 21.81 10.82
C GLY A 131 33.28 23.08 11.28
N ILE A 132 32.07 23.38 10.79
CA ILE A 132 31.28 24.53 11.22
C ILE A 132 30.56 24.21 12.52
N ASN A 133 30.81 25.02 13.54
CA ASN A 133 30.04 24.98 14.78
C ASN A 133 28.69 25.70 14.56
N LEU A 134 27.57 24.96 14.62
CA LEU A 134 26.22 25.52 14.47
C LEU A 134 25.83 26.48 15.60
N ASN A 135 26.49 26.34 16.76
CA ASN A 135 26.27 27.17 17.94
C ASN A 135 27.08 28.48 17.91
N SER A 136 28.06 28.65 17.01
CA SER A 136 28.91 29.86 16.93
C SER A 136 28.25 31.02 16.19
N ARG A 137 27.02 31.37 16.59
CA ARG A 137 26.28 32.50 16.02
C ARG A 137 26.85 33.82 16.53
N LYS A 138 26.96 34.82 15.64
CA LYS A 138 27.32 36.19 16.00
C LYS A 138 26.08 36.93 16.48
N ASP A 139 26.22 37.78 17.50
CA ASP A 139 25.14 38.68 17.91
C ASP A 139 25.09 39.89 16.96
N CYS A 140 24.11 39.91 16.05
CA CYS A 140 23.95 40.99 15.08
C CYS A 140 23.32 42.26 15.66
N THR A 141 22.99 42.28 16.96
CA THR A 141 22.58 43.51 17.65
C THR A 141 23.77 44.41 18.00
N GLN A 142 24.98 43.84 18.09
CA GLN A 142 26.21 44.52 18.47
C GLN A 142 27.04 45.03 17.26
N VAL A 143 26.55 44.80 16.03
CA VAL A 143 27.25 45.24 14.80
C VAL A 143 26.63 46.53 14.26
N SER A 144 27.47 47.34 13.60
CA SER A 144 27.03 48.56 12.93
C SER A 144 26.00 48.26 11.83
N ALA A 145 25.14 49.23 11.51
CA ALA A 145 24.01 49.03 10.59
C ALA A 145 24.44 48.56 9.19
N ASP A 146 25.58 49.03 8.70
CA ASP A 146 26.22 48.63 7.44
C ASP A 146 26.71 47.17 7.44
N LYS A 147 26.97 46.59 8.62
CA LYS A 147 27.46 45.20 8.78
C LYS A 147 26.39 44.21 9.22
N LYS A 148 25.15 44.67 9.46
CA LYS A 148 24.03 43.79 9.83
C LYS A 148 23.77 42.73 8.77
N HIS A 149 23.79 43.12 7.50
CA HIS A 149 23.58 42.21 6.38
C HIS A 149 24.59 41.05 6.40
N ASP A 150 25.88 41.34 6.52
CA ASP A 150 26.94 40.32 6.57
C ASP A 150 26.83 39.43 7.80
N CYS A 151 26.44 40.00 8.95
CA CYS A 151 26.24 39.24 10.17
C CYS A 151 25.04 38.28 10.06
N ASP A 152 23.91 38.76 9.54
CA ASP A 152 22.72 37.95 9.30
C ASP A 152 23.01 36.86 8.28
N TRP A 153 23.76 37.19 7.23
CA TRP A 153 24.18 36.24 6.23
C TRP A 153 25.09 35.16 6.83
N TYR A 154 26.08 35.54 7.65
CA TYR A 154 26.93 34.58 8.38
C TYR A 154 26.11 33.63 9.27
N ASN A 155 25.05 34.11 9.90
CA ASN A 155 24.19 33.31 10.78
C ASN A 155 23.13 32.49 10.03
N TRP A 156 22.70 32.90 8.84
CA TRP A 156 21.61 32.31 8.07
C TRP A 156 21.73 30.78 7.89
N PRO A 157 22.83 30.22 7.36
CA PRO A 157 22.95 28.78 7.15
C PRO A 157 23.00 27.99 8.47
N ARG A 158 23.63 28.54 9.53
CA ARG A 158 23.64 27.93 10.87
C ARG A 158 22.24 27.88 11.47
N ARG A 159 21.45 28.95 11.28
CA ARG A 159 20.07 29.01 11.73
C ARG A 159 19.21 28.00 10.99
N ASN A 160 19.33 27.91 9.67
CA ASN A 160 18.54 26.98 8.86
C ASN A 160 18.89 25.52 9.15
N ALA A 161 20.17 25.17 9.22
CA ALA A 161 20.60 23.82 9.58
C ALA A 161 20.11 23.43 10.98
N GLN A 162 20.22 24.33 11.96
CA GLN A 162 19.71 24.05 13.30
C GLN A 162 18.18 23.92 13.33
N ASN A 163 17.45 24.78 12.62
CA ASN A 163 16.00 24.68 12.52
C ASN A 163 15.59 23.33 11.91
N TYR A 164 16.30 22.89 10.86
CA TYR A 164 16.09 21.58 10.25
C TYR A 164 16.35 20.43 11.23
N ILE A 165 17.48 20.40 11.94
CA ILE A 165 17.77 19.38 12.97
C ILE A 165 16.74 19.41 14.12
N ASN A 166 16.20 20.58 14.42
CA ASN A 166 15.20 20.76 15.47
C ASN A 166 13.81 20.29 15.02
N GLU A 167 13.48 20.39 13.74
CA GLU A 167 12.18 19.98 13.19
C GLU A 167 12.15 18.52 12.73
N TYR A 168 13.29 17.96 12.29
CA TYR A 168 13.36 16.64 11.66
C TYR A 168 14.18 15.62 12.46
N TYR A 169 13.94 14.33 12.20
CA TYR A 169 14.76 13.20 12.60
C TYR A 169 14.98 12.26 11.40
N ARG A 170 16.01 11.42 11.46
CA ARG A 170 16.30 10.44 10.39
C ARG A 170 15.67 9.11 10.75
N ALA A 171 14.72 8.63 9.95
CA ALA A 171 14.32 7.24 9.98
C ALA A 171 15.26 6.42 9.10
N THR A 172 15.90 5.39 9.65
CA THR A 172 16.77 4.46 8.92
C THR A 172 16.16 3.06 8.94
N ILE A 173 15.91 2.50 7.77
CA ILE A 173 15.22 1.23 7.56
C ILE A 173 16.18 0.28 6.87
N ASN A 174 16.42 -0.88 7.48
CA ASN A 174 17.13 -1.98 6.82
C ASN A 174 16.14 -3.05 6.39
N TYR A 175 16.34 -3.58 5.19
CA TYR A 175 15.51 -4.64 4.64
C TYR A 175 16.40 -5.71 4.00
N GLN A 176 15.80 -6.88 3.78
CA GLN A 176 16.42 -7.96 3.03
C GLN A 176 15.46 -8.50 1.98
N ILE A 177 16.00 -8.79 0.80
CA ILE A 177 15.28 -9.37 -0.34
C ILE A 177 15.87 -10.77 -0.57
N ILE A 178 15.01 -11.78 -0.52
CA ILE A 178 15.37 -13.18 -0.75
C ILE A 178 14.78 -13.59 -2.09
N ALA A 179 15.63 -13.71 -3.11
CA ALA A 179 15.20 -14.06 -4.45
C ALA A 179 14.79 -15.54 -4.53
N GLN A 180 13.55 -15.80 -4.93
CA GLN A 180 13.02 -17.15 -5.18
C GLN A 180 13.21 -17.54 -6.65
N GLU A 181 13.38 -16.54 -7.52
CA GLU A 181 13.70 -16.62 -8.94
C GLU A 181 14.67 -15.49 -9.31
N PRO A 182 15.34 -15.53 -10.47
CA PRO A 182 16.15 -14.40 -10.94
C PRO A 182 15.29 -13.14 -11.14
N ILE A 183 15.63 -12.05 -10.47
CA ILE A 183 14.92 -10.76 -10.53
C ILE A 183 15.90 -9.61 -10.75
N GLN A 184 15.47 -8.53 -11.41
CA GLN A 184 16.29 -7.32 -11.55
C GLN A 184 16.08 -6.42 -10.33
N GLY A 185 17.15 -6.10 -9.59
CA GLY A 185 17.06 -5.26 -8.39
C GLY A 185 16.51 -3.86 -8.68
N GLN A 186 16.91 -3.27 -9.80
CA GLN A 186 16.45 -1.95 -10.29
C GLN A 186 14.94 -1.85 -10.53
N ASP A 187 14.24 -2.96 -10.71
CA ASP A 187 12.77 -2.98 -10.92
C ASP A 187 12.01 -2.92 -9.58
N ILE A 188 12.71 -3.13 -8.47
CA ILE A 188 12.14 -3.08 -7.12
C ILE A 188 12.29 -1.64 -6.61
N LYS A 189 11.16 -0.99 -6.33
CA LYS A 189 11.15 0.36 -5.77
C LYS A 189 10.72 0.29 -4.31
N ILE A 190 11.54 0.85 -3.43
CA ILE A 190 11.28 0.94 -1.99
C ILE A 190 11.37 2.40 -1.62
N GLU A 191 10.31 2.95 -1.05
CA GLU A 191 10.17 4.38 -0.73
C GLU A 191 9.62 4.53 0.69
N ILE A 192 10.07 5.55 1.42
CA ILE A 192 9.46 5.96 2.69
C ILE A 192 8.45 7.05 2.38
N VAL A 193 7.22 6.89 2.87
CA VAL A 193 6.11 7.84 2.70
C VAL A 193 5.66 8.29 4.09
N PRO A 194 5.83 9.58 4.43
CA PRO A 194 5.32 10.11 5.69
C PRO A 194 3.79 10.08 5.72
N ASP A 195 3.19 9.85 6.90
CA ASP A 195 1.72 9.86 7.07
C ASP A 195 1.10 11.24 6.76
N SER A 196 1.90 12.31 6.84
CA SER A 196 1.50 13.65 6.42
C SER A 196 1.21 13.78 4.91
N GLY A 197 1.59 12.78 4.11
CA GLY A 197 1.45 12.78 2.65
C GLY A 197 2.38 13.77 1.95
N ARG A 198 3.24 14.48 2.68
CA ARG A 198 4.23 15.37 2.08
C ARG A 198 5.23 14.54 1.29
N LYS A 199 5.70 15.11 0.18
CA LYS A 199 6.92 14.59 -0.45
C LYS A 199 8.09 14.88 0.49
N ILE A 200 8.96 13.91 0.67
CA ILE A 200 10.25 14.17 1.32
C ILE A 200 10.99 15.13 0.39
N GLU A 201 11.17 16.37 0.85
CA GLU A 201 11.69 17.46 0.03
C GLU A 201 13.10 17.11 -0.44
N THR A 202 13.25 16.91 -1.73
CA THR A 202 14.52 16.98 -2.47
C THR A 202 14.60 18.38 -3.06
N ASP A 203 15.80 18.92 -3.27
CA ASP A 203 16.07 20.38 -3.34
C ASP A 203 15.03 21.24 -4.11
N ILE A 204 14.83 22.45 -3.58
CA ILE A 204 13.90 23.48 -4.05
C ILE A 204 14.29 24.00 -5.45
N ASN A 205 15.50 23.71 -5.93
CA ASN A 205 16.06 24.29 -7.15
C ASN A 205 16.54 23.30 -8.23
N ASN A 206 16.42 21.97 -8.05
CA ASN A 206 16.80 21.03 -9.12
C ASN A 206 15.99 19.74 -9.07
N SER A 207 15.20 19.49 -10.11
CA SER A 207 14.29 18.36 -10.23
C SER A 207 14.96 16.99 -10.42
N GLU A 208 16.29 16.91 -10.35
CA GLU A 208 17.06 15.72 -10.71
C GLU A 208 17.99 15.19 -9.60
N THR A 209 18.16 15.92 -8.51
CA THR A 209 19.06 15.51 -7.42
C THR A 209 18.34 15.46 -6.07
N ASP A 210 18.39 14.30 -5.39
CA ASP A 210 17.85 14.08 -4.03
C ASP A 210 18.65 14.83 -2.95
N THR A 211 19.38 15.91 -3.29
CA THR A 211 20.34 16.60 -2.45
C THR A 211 19.99 18.07 -2.34
N PHE A 212 19.77 18.59 -1.14
CA PHE A 212 19.62 20.04 -0.96
C PHE A 212 20.89 20.69 -0.44
N SER A 213 21.10 21.95 -0.80
CA SER A 213 22.24 22.75 -0.35
C SER A 213 21.82 23.84 0.63
N PHE A 214 22.49 23.89 1.79
CA PHE A 214 22.52 25.13 2.56
C PHE A 214 23.52 26.07 1.89
N LEU A 215 23.06 26.97 1.03
CA LEU A 215 23.92 27.96 0.37
C LEU A 215 24.62 28.82 1.43
N TRP A 216 25.95 28.81 1.40
CA TRP A 216 26.80 29.72 2.17
C TRP A 216 27.08 30.98 1.32
N PRO A 217 27.19 32.17 1.92
CA PRO A 217 27.72 33.34 1.20
C PRO A 217 29.08 32.99 0.62
N LEU A 218 29.23 33.16 -0.68
CA LEU A 218 30.52 33.16 -1.37
C LEU A 218 31.42 34.25 -0.76
N GLY A 219 32.66 33.89 -0.41
CA GLY A 219 33.69 34.90 -0.09
C GLY A 219 34.71 34.56 0.99
N TYR A 220 34.63 33.40 1.66
CA TYR A 220 35.75 32.91 2.47
C TYR A 220 36.39 31.74 1.73
N GLU A 221 37.69 31.84 1.43
CA GLU A 221 38.51 30.84 0.72
C GLU A 221 38.58 29.50 1.47
N ILE A 222 37.49 28.75 1.48
CA ILE A 222 37.48 27.32 1.74
C ILE A 222 36.62 26.74 0.61
N GLY A 223 37.32 26.29 -0.44
CA GLY A 223 36.76 25.96 -1.75
C GLY A 223 35.37 25.32 -1.73
N ASN A 224 34.49 25.80 -2.59
CA ASN A 224 33.22 25.15 -2.99
C ASN A 224 32.43 24.49 -1.84
N SER A 225 32.29 25.18 -0.71
CA SER A 225 31.72 24.59 0.51
C SER A 225 30.18 24.71 0.55
N GLU A 226 29.51 24.21 -0.49
CA GLU A 226 28.11 23.83 -0.36
C GLU A 226 28.00 22.65 0.62
N LEU A 227 27.12 22.78 1.62
CA LEU A 227 26.69 21.64 2.42
C LEU A 227 25.59 20.92 1.65
N GLN A 228 26.01 20.07 0.71
CA GLN A 228 25.12 19.13 0.04
C GLN A 228 24.68 18.07 1.05
N TYR A 229 23.38 17.88 1.17
CA TYR A 229 22.81 16.92 2.09
C TYR A 229 21.63 16.18 1.46
N THR A 230 21.59 14.86 1.65
CA THR A 230 20.57 13.98 1.08
C THR A 230 19.51 13.63 2.14
N PRO A 231 18.29 14.19 2.06
CA PRO A 231 17.19 13.89 2.96
C PRO A 231 16.53 12.52 2.76
N SER A 232 16.86 11.78 1.70
CA SER A 232 16.37 10.40 1.54
C SER A 232 17.38 9.50 0.83
N PRO A 233 18.49 9.12 1.49
CA PRO A 233 19.46 8.21 0.89
C PRO A 233 18.87 6.80 0.80
N ARG A 234 19.14 6.11 -0.31
CA ARG A 234 18.71 4.74 -0.57
C ARG A 234 19.87 3.91 -1.11
N SER A 235 20.00 2.68 -0.64
CA SER A 235 20.92 1.71 -1.23
C SER A 235 20.45 1.35 -2.63
N ASP A 236 21.40 1.32 -3.57
CA ASP A 236 21.14 0.75 -4.89
C ASP A 236 20.99 -0.77 -4.77
N LEU A 237 19.86 -1.28 -5.24
CA LEU A 237 19.61 -2.72 -5.32
C LEU A 237 20.39 -3.36 -6.48
N GLY A 238 20.90 -2.55 -7.40
CA GLY A 238 21.76 -2.93 -8.51
C GLY A 238 21.04 -3.80 -9.55
N GLY A 239 21.85 -4.55 -10.30
CA GLY A 239 21.36 -5.47 -11.32
C GLY A 239 20.82 -6.78 -10.76
N LEU A 240 20.90 -7.84 -11.57
CA LEU A 240 20.30 -9.14 -11.32
C LEU A 240 20.60 -9.70 -9.89
N ILE A 241 19.53 -10.11 -9.20
CA ILE A 241 19.56 -10.94 -7.99
C ILE A 241 19.21 -12.35 -8.42
N ASN A 242 20.20 -13.26 -8.36
CA ASN A 242 19.98 -14.66 -8.71
C ASN A 242 19.15 -15.38 -7.63
N LYS A 243 18.44 -16.44 -8.04
CA LYS A 243 17.68 -17.31 -7.14
C LYS A 243 18.55 -17.81 -5.97
N GLY A 244 17.97 -17.81 -4.77
CA GLY A 244 18.61 -18.24 -3.53
C GLY A 244 19.51 -17.18 -2.89
N ILE A 245 19.76 -16.06 -3.55
CA ILE A 245 20.56 -14.97 -3.01
C ILE A 245 19.70 -14.08 -2.12
N THR A 246 20.23 -13.76 -0.95
CA THR A 246 19.69 -12.71 -0.08
C THR A 246 20.49 -11.43 -0.29
N ARG A 247 19.80 -10.35 -0.67
CA ARG A 247 20.38 -9.00 -0.79
C ARG A 247 19.87 -8.13 0.34
N LYS A 248 20.78 -7.53 1.10
CA LYS A 248 20.44 -6.55 2.13
C LYS A 248 20.50 -5.16 1.54
N GLY A 249 19.62 -4.29 1.98
CA GLY A 249 19.61 -2.89 1.60
C GLY A 249 19.13 -2.00 2.74
N MET A 250 19.30 -0.70 2.53
CA MET A 250 18.93 0.32 3.48
C MET A 250 18.23 1.46 2.74
N ILE A 251 17.25 2.06 3.38
CA ILE A 251 16.66 3.33 2.97
C ILE A 251 16.51 4.21 4.20
N SER A 252 16.81 5.50 4.05
CA SER A 252 16.53 6.47 5.09
C SER A 252 15.73 7.64 4.54
N ALA A 253 15.05 8.34 5.44
CA ALA A 253 14.33 9.56 5.14
C ALA A 253 14.35 10.49 6.35
N ASP A 254 14.38 11.80 6.08
CA ASP A 254 14.08 12.79 7.11
C ASP A 254 12.58 12.96 7.26
N LEU A 255 12.13 12.66 8.46
CA LEU A 255 10.75 12.78 8.89
C LEU A 255 10.65 13.93 9.89
N LYS A 256 9.55 14.68 9.84
CA LYS A 256 9.27 15.71 10.84
C LYS A 256 9.07 15.02 12.17
N LYS A 257 9.50 15.64 13.26
CA LYS A 257 9.31 15.07 14.61
C LYS A 257 7.84 14.87 14.99
N SER A 258 6.93 15.59 14.35
CA SER A 258 5.47 15.42 14.49
C SER A 258 4.91 14.21 13.73
N GLU A 259 5.68 13.60 12.82
CA GLU A 259 5.28 12.40 12.08
C GLU A 259 5.54 11.18 12.97
N GLU A 260 4.49 10.69 13.64
CA GLU A 260 4.58 9.52 14.53
C GLU A 260 4.43 8.19 13.78
N VAL A 261 3.87 8.22 12.57
CA VAL A 261 3.69 7.05 11.72
C VAL A 261 4.21 7.37 10.33
N PHE A 262 4.77 6.36 9.68
CA PHE A 262 5.16 6.43 8.28
C PHE A 262 5.07 5.03 7.65
N ASP A 263 4.92 5.02 6.34
CA ASP A 263 4.76 3.82 5.54
C ASP A 263 6.00 3.57 4.68
N ILE A 264 6.45 2.34 4.63
CA ILE A 264 7.40 1.88 3.61
C ILE A 264 6.58 1.27 2.49
N VAL A 265 6.68 1.88 1.31
CA VAL A 265 5.97 1.44 0.12
C VAL A 265 6.94 0.67 -0.76
N ILE A 266 6.62 -0.61 -0.99
CA ILE A 266 7.40 -1.52 -1.84
C ILE A 266 6.58 -1.77 -3.11
N LYS A 267 7.13 -1.39 -4.26
CA LYS A 267 6.51 -1.58 -5.57
C LYS A 267 7.37 -2.48 -6.43
N TYR A 268 6.75 -3.45 -7.08
CA TYR A 268 7.39 -4.29 -8.10
C TYR A 268 6.33 -4.77 -9.08
N ARG A 269 6.54 -4.51 -10.37
CA ARG A 269 5.52 -4.70 -11.42
C ARG A 269 4.21 -4.00 -11.02
N ASP A 270 3.08 -4.71 -11.09
CA ASP A 270 1.75 -4.19 -10.74
C ASP A 270 1.38 -4.39 -9.26
N GLU A 271 2.33 -4.84 -8.43
CA GLU A 271 2.09 -5.08 -7.00
C GLU A 271 2.70 -4.00 -6.12
N THR A 272 1.90 -3.55 -5.17
CA THR A 272 2.31 -2.65 -4.09
C THR A 272 2.07 -3.34 -2.76
N ARG A 273 3.02 -3.18 -1.84
CA ARG A 273 2.92 -3.64 -0.44
C ARG A 273 3.35 -2.51 0.49
N ILE A 274 2.72 -2.45 1.65
CA ILE A 274 2.92 -1.38 2.62
C ILE A 274 3.36 -1.99 3.95
N VAL A 275 4.46 -1.50 4.49
CA VAL A 275 4.88 -1.77 5.87
C VAL A 275 4.68 -0.50 6.67
N ARG A 276 3.84 -0.56 7.70
CA ARG A 276 3.59 0.60 8.55
C ARG A 276 4.49 0.56 9.77
N ILE A 277 5.15 1.69 10.03
CA ILE A 277 6.03 1.85 11.18
C ILE A 277 5.51 2.97 12.05
N ASN A 278 5.42 2.69 13.35
CA ASN A 278 5.17 3.69 14.37
C ASN A 278 6.51 4.07 15.02
N LYS A 279 6.79 5.36 15.07
CA LYS A 279 7.97 5.98 15.66
C LYS A 279 8.21 5.55 17.11
N GLN A 280 7.16 5.26 17.88
CA GLN A 280 7.27 4.80 19.27
C GLN A 280 7.92 3.41 19.41
N HIS A 281 8.10 2.68 18.30
CA HIS A 281 8.64 1.33 18.27
C HIS A 281 10.03 1.25 17.62
N ILE A 282 10.70 2.39 17.37
CA ILE A 282 11.99 2.48 16.67
C ILE A 282 12.98 3.46 17.31
#